data_AF-A0A520CA38-F1
#
_entry.id   AF-A0A520CA38-F1
#
_cell.length_a   1.000
_cell.length_b   1.000
_cell.length_c   1.000
_cell.angle_alpha   90.00
_cell.angle_beta   90.00
_cell.angle_gamma   90.00
#
_symmetry.space_group_name_H-M   'P 1'
#
loop_
_entity.id
_entity.type
_entity.pdbx_description
1 polymer ?
#
loop_
_entity_poly.entity_id
_entity_poly.type
_entity_poly.pdbx_seq_one_letter_code
_entity_poly.pdbx_strand_id
1 'polypeptide(L)' 'LPERMRLIISMSRKQDKSIKEIAAELNISAQTVKNQITAAMKLLRENLSYLLFITFFIR' A
#
# COMPACT_ATOMS: atom_id res chain seq x y z
N LEU A 1 -8.57 0.72 0.20
CA LEU A 1 -7.45 1.36 0.94
C LEU A 1 -7.87 2.71 1.47
N PRO A 2 -7.47 3.10 2.70
CA PRO A 2 -7.58 4.47 3.20
C PRO A 2 -6.84 5.48 2.32
N GLU A 3 -7.28 6.72 2.27
CA GLU A 3 -6.74 7.76 1.37
C GLU A 3 -5.23 8.01 1.56
N ARG A 4 -4.78 8.19 2.81
CA ARG A 4 -3.35 8.39 3.13
C ARG A 4 -2.47 7.23 2.66
N MET A 5 -2.95 6.00 2.82
CA MET A 5 -2.21 4.80 2.43
C MET A 5 -2.09 4.71 0.90
N ARG A 6 -3.16 5.08 0.20
CA ARG A 6 -3.21 5.15 -1.26
C ARG A 6 -2.25 6.21 -1.81
N LEU A 7 -2.19 7.37 -1.14
CA LEU A 7 -1.26 8.45 -1.45
C LEU A 7 0.19 7.99 -1.31
N ILE A 8 0.55 7.38 -0.18
CA ILE A 8 1.91 6.87 0.08
C ILE A 8 2.33 5.84 -0.98
N ILE A 9 1.44 4.89 -1.30
CA ILE A 9 1.71 3.90 -2.36
C ILE A 9 1.85 4.57 -3.72
N SER A 10 1.04 5.58 -4.04
CA SER A 10 1.15 6.33 -5.28
C SER A 10 2.47 7.08 -5.38
N MET A 11 2.92 7.75 -4.31
CA MET A 11 4.24 8.39 -4.28
C MET A 11 5.36 7.37 -4.47
N SER A 12 5.29 6.22 -3.79
CA SER A 12 6.32 5.18 -3.87
C SER A 12 6.36 4.46 -5.22
N ARG A 13 5.20 4.20 -5.86
CA ARG A 13 5.09 3.34 -7.05
C ARG A 13 4.90 4.08 -8.37
N LYS A 14 4.32 5.28 -8.34
CA LYS A 14 4.09 6.10 -9.55
C LYS A 14 5.07 7.26 -9.68
N GLN A 15 5.59 7.75 -8.55
CA GLN A 15 6.55 8.86 -8.53
C GLN A 15 7.96 8.38 -8.17
N ASP A 16 8.16 7.07 -7.98
CA ASP A 16 9.42 6.42 -7.58
C ASP A 16 10.13 7.07 -6.37
N LYS A 17 9.37 7.75 -5.50
CA LYS A 17 9.91 8.38 -4.29
C LYS A 17 10.33 7.32 -3.28
N SER A 18 11.48 7.52 -2.68
CA SER A 18 11.98 6.71 -1.57
C SER A 18 11.15 6.94 -0.30
N ILE A 19 11.22 5.96 0.62
CA ILE A 19 10.55 6.05 1.93
C ILE A 19 10.97 7.31 2.70
N LYS A 20 12.24 7.75 2.57
CA LYS A 20 12.77 8.93 3.24
C LYS A 20 12.20 10.23 2.66
N GLU A 21 12.08 10.32 1.34
CA GLU A 21 11.50 11.49 0.66
C GLU A 21 10.01 11.64 1.01
N ILE A 22 9.27 10.53 0.97
CA ILE A 22 7.84 10.51 1.35
C ILE A 22 7.67 10.92 2.82
N ALA A 23 8.55 10.44 3.70
CA ALA A 23 8.53 10.78 5.12
C ALA A 23 8.76 12.28 5.35
N ALA A 24 9.72 12.87 4.63
CA ALA A 24 10.00 14.31 4.69
C ALA A 24 8.83 15.14 4.15
N GLU A 25 8.28 14.77 2.99
CA GLU A 25 7.19 15.50 2.32
C GLU A 25 5.88 15.46 3.11
N LEU A 26 5.58 14.33 3.76
CA LEU A 26 4.38 14.16 4.59
C LEU A 26 4.59 14.52 6.06
N ASN A 27 5.80 14.92 6.45
CA ASN A 27 6.18 15.24 7.83
C ASN A 27 5.84 14.11 8.82
N ILE A 28 6.20 12.87 8.46
CA ILE A 28 5.98 11.66 9.28
C ILE A 28 7.26 10.83 9.36
N SER A 29 7.31 9.87 10.28
CA SER A 29 8.49 9.00 10.38
C SER A 29 8.61 8.05 9.16
N ALA A 30 9.85 7.75 8.76
CA ALA A 30 10.13 6.74 7.73
C ALA A 30 9.54 5.36 8.09
N GLN A 31 9.49 5.04 9.39
CA GLN A 31 8.86 3.81 9.87
C GLN A 31 7.35 3.81 9.63
N THR A 32 6.68 4.96 9.83
CA THR A 32 5.25 5.12 9.51
C THR A 32 4.98 4.87 8.03
N VAL A 33 5.82 5.43 7.14
CA VAL A 33 5.73 5.19 5.69
C VAL A 33 5.91 3.71 5.36
N LYS A 34 6.94 3.06 5.91
CA LYS A 34 7.19 1.62 5.73
C LYS A 34 6.01 0.76 6.22
N ASN A 35 5.42 1.12 7.36
CA ASN A 35 4.26 0.42 7.92
C ASN A 35 3.03 0.58 7.01
N GLN A 36 2.78 1.79 6.50
CA GLN A 36 1.69 2.05 5.55
C GLN A 36 1.86 1.24 4.26
N ILE A 37 3.08 1.16 3.72
CA ILE A 37 3.37 0.36 2.51
C ILE A 37 3.14 -1.14 2.80
N THR A 38 3.62 -1.64 3.94
CA THR A 38 3.43 -3.04 4.34
C THR A 38 1.94 -3.38 4.52
N ALA A 39 1.20 -2.53 5.23
CA ALA A 39 -0.24 -2.69 5.44
C ALA A 39 -1.02 -2.64 4.12
N ALA A 40 -0.65 -1.72 3.22
CA ALA A 40 -1.21 -1.65 1.88
C ALA A 40 -1.04 -2.97 1.12
N MET A 41 0.20 -3.49 1.06
CA MET A 41 0.48 -4.75 0.36
C MET A 41 -0.27 -5.93 0.97
N LYS A 42 -0.41 -5.98 2.30
CA LYS A 42 -1.22 -7.01 2.96
C LYS A 42 -2.68 -6.93 2.51
N LEU A 43 -3.27 -5.74 2.53
CA LEU A 43 -4.64 -5.52 2.09
C LEU A 43 -4.83 -5.88 0.61
N LEU A 44 -3.88 -5.53 -0.27
CA LEU A 44 -3.94 -5.91 -1.69
C LEU A 44 -3.91 -7.41 -1.87
N ARG A 45 -3.03 -8.12 -1.15
CA ARG A 45 -2.94 -9.59 -1.21
C ARG A 45 -4.21 -10.26 -0.70
N GLU A 46 -4.79 -9.80 0.40
CA GLU A 46 -6.03 -10.35 0.95
C GLU A 46 -7.19 -10.22 -0.05
N ASN A 47 -7.35 -9.04 -0.66
CA ASN A 47 -8.36 -8.83 -1.69
C ASN A 47 -8.14 -9.73 -2.90
N LEU A 48 -6.88 -9.92 -3.33
CA LEU A 48 -6.57 -10.79 -4.45
C LEU A 48 -6.85 -12.27 -4.12
N SER A 49 -6.50 -12.73 -2.93
CA SER A 49 -6.81 -14.08 -2.46
C SER A 49 -8.32 -14.32 -2.40
N TYR A 50 -9.10 -13.33 -1.96
CA TYR A 50 -10.55 -13.43 -1.94
C TYR A 50 -11.15 -13.52 -3.35
N LEU A 51 -10.65 -12.73 -4.30
CA LEU A 51 -11.04 -12.83 -5.71
C LEU A 51 -10.71 -14.22 -6.29
N LEU A 52 -9.51 -14.74 -6.04
CA LEU A 52 -9.11 -16.08 -6.48
C LEU A 52 -10.02 -17.15 -5.88
N PHE A 53 -10.34 -17.04 -4.58
CA PHE A 53 -11.26 -17.95 -3.91
C PHE A 53 -12.66 -17.90 -4.56
N ILE A 54 -13.22 -16.72 -4.78
CA ILE A 54 -14.49 -16.54 -5.49
C ILE A 54 -14.43 -17.21 -6.87
N THR A 55 -13.41 -16.92 -7.69
CA THR A 55 -13.30 -17.48 -9.04
C THR A 55 -13.15 -19.01 -9.06
N PHE A 56 -12.54 -19.59 -8.03
CA PHE A 56 -12.37 -21.04 -7.91
C PHE A 56 -13.67 -21.73 -7.46
N PHE A 57 -14.45 -21.11 -6.58
CA PHE A 57 -15.69 -21.69 -6.02
C PHE A 57 -16.95 -21.42 -6.86
N ILE A 58 -16.96 -20.39 -7.72
CA ILE A 58 -18.05 -20.11 -8.67
C ILE A 58 -17.95 -20.94 -9.95
N ARG A 59 -16.80 -21.60 -10.17
CA ARG A 59 -16.56 -22.44 -11.33
C ARG A 59 -16.91 -23.91 -11.06
#